data_AF-A0AAF0BDT7-F1
#
_entry.id   AF-A0AAF0BDT7-F1
#
_cell.length_a   1.000
_cell.length_b   1.000
_cell.length_c   1.000
_cell.angle_alpha   90.00
_cell.angle_beta   90.00
_cell.angle_gamma   90.00
#
_symmetry.space_group_name_H-M   'P 1'
#
loop_
_entity.id
_entity.type
_entity.pdbx_description
1 polymer ?
#
loop_
_entity_poly.entity_id
_entity_poly.type
_entity_poly.pdbx_seq_one_letter_code
_entity_poly.pdbx_strand_id
1 'polypeptide(L)' 'MGLYDTIKGIAEEKGVSVYRIEKDLKLSNGQISKWNKVTPYSITLYRVAQYLGVSIEDILEEGDTNGNA' A
#
# COMPACT_ATOMS: atom_id res chain seq x y z
N MET A 1 -2.92 10.94 6.54
CA MET A 1 -2.47 10.12 5.39
C MET A 1 -2.03 8.80 5.99
N GLY A 2 -2.51 7.67 5.47
CA GLY A 2 -2.10 6.35 5.95
C GLY A 2 -1.62 5.46 4.81
N LEU A 3 -1.29 4.23 5.14
CA LEU A 3 -0.71 3.24 4.23
C LEU A 3 -1.48 3.09 2.90
N TYR A 4 -2.82 3.12 2.95
CA TYR A 4 -3.66 3.05 1.75
C TYR A 4 -3.49 4.28 0.86
N ASP A 5 -3.41 5.48 1.44
CA ASP A 5 -3.30 6.72 0.67
C ASP A 5 -1.97 6.76 -0.09
N THR A 6 -0.87 6.34 0.56
CA THR A 6 0.45 6.19 -0.06
C THR A 6 0.41 5.18 -1.22
N ILE A 7 -0.09 3.97 -0.96
CA ILE A 7 -0.21 2.92 -1.99
C ILE A 7 -1.06 3.40 -3.16
N LYS A 8 -2.14 4.13 -2.89
CA LYS A 8 -3.01 4.70 -3.91
C LYS A 8 -2.27 5.72 -4.76
N GLY A 9 -1.50 6.63 -4.14
CA GLY A 9 -0.69 7.63 -4.87
C GLY A 9 0.30 6.98 -5.82
N ILE A 10 1.13 6.06 -5.30
CA ILE A 10 2.13 5.33 -6.10
C ILE A 10 1.47 4.52 -7.23
N ALA A 11 0.31 3.92 -6.95
CA ALA A 11 -0.46 3.17 -7.94
C ALA A 11 -0.98 4.09 -9.06
N GLU A 12 -1.50 5.27 -8.71
CA GLU A 12 -1.99 6.28 -9.65
C GLU A 12 -0.87 6.80 -10.56
N GLU A 13 0.33 7.07 -10.01
CA GLU A 13 1.52 7.46 -10.79
C GLU A 13 1.95 6.38 -11.79
N LYS A 14 1.73 5.11 -11.45
CA LYS A 14 2.04 3.95 -12.30
C LYS A 14 0.88 3.56 -13.22
N GLY A 15 -0.23 4.29 -13.20
CA GLY A 15 -1.41 4.01 -14.03
C GLY A 15 -2.13 2.69 -13.69
N VAL A 16 -2.00 2.21 -12.45
CA VAL A 16 -2.65 1.00 -11.96
C VAL A 16 -3.64 1.35 -10.84
N SER A 17 -4.80 0.68 -10.81
CA SER A 17 -5.77 0.86 -9.72
C SER A 17 -5.47 -0.08 -8.56
N VAL A 18 -5.78 0.34 -7.34
CA VAL A 18 -5.66 -0.52 -6.14
C VAL A 18 -6.46 -1.83 -6.32
N TYR A 19 -7.63 -1.76 -6.93
CA TYR A 19 -8.43 -2.94 -7.28
C TYR A 19 -7.66 -3.93 -8.18
N ARG A 20 -6.90 -3.43 -9.17
CA ARG A 20 -6.08 -4.29 -10.03
C ARG A 20 -4.95 -4.95 -9.25
N ILE A 21 -4.30 -4.21 -8.35
CA ILE A 21 -3.26 -4.76 -7.46
C ILE A 21 -3.83 -5.90 -6.62
N GLU A 22 -5.00 -5.69 -5.99
CA GLU A 22 -5.67 -6.72 -5.19
C GLU A 22 -5.97 -7.97 -6.02
N LYS A 23 -6.51 -7.79 -7.22
CA LYS A 23 -6.84 -8.89 -8.13
C LYS A 23 -5.59 -9.67 -8.56
N ASP A 24 -4.53 -8.97 -8.98
CA ASP A 24 -3.31 -9.58 -9.49
C ASP A 24 -2.53 -10.30 -8.37
N LEU A 25 -2.59 -9.78 -7.14
CA LEU A 25 -1.97 -10.40 -5.97
C LEU A 25 -2.86 -11.44 -5.25
N LYS A 26 -4.06 -11.70 -5.76
CA LYS A 26 -5.08 -12.61 -5.17
C LYS A 26 -5.45 -12.22 -3.73
N LEU A 27 -5.58 -10.92 -3.48
CA LEU A 27 -6.07 -10.36 -2.23
C LEU A 27 -7.59 -10.26 -2.26
N SER A 28 -8.20 -10.18 -1.06
CA SER A 28 -9.63 -9.90 -0.97
C SER A 28 -9.94 -8.49 -1.45
N ASN A 29 -11.11 -8.31 -2.07
CA ASN A 29 -11.57 -7.00 -2.55
C ASN A 29 -11.66 -6.00 -1.38
N GLY A 30 -11.04 -4.83 -1.53
CA GLY A 30 -10.97 -3.81 -0.50
C GLY A 30 -10.17 -4.23 0.72
N GLN A 31 -9.18 -5.10 0.56
CA GLN A 31 -8.23 -5.45 1.62
C GLN A 31 -7.23 -4.32 1.85
N ILE A 32 -6.67 -3.73 0.79
CA ILE A 32 -5.67 -2.66 0.87
C ILE A 32 -6.30 -1.38 1.43
N SER A 33 -7.56 -1.10 1.09
CA SER A 33 -8.28 0.08 1.62
C SER A 33 -8.48 0.06 3.14
N LYS A 34 -8.35 -1.12 3.78
CA LYS A 34 -8.43 -1.26 5.23
C LYS A 34 -7.10 -0.98 5.92
N TRP A 35 -6.00 -0.84 5.19
CA TRP A 35 -4.66 -0.71 5.78
C TRP A 35 -4.41 0.62 6.50
N ASN A 36 -5.28 1.61 6.32
CA ASN A 36 -5.32 2.81 7.17
C ASN A 36 -5.85 2.54 8.58
N LYS A 37 -6.55 1.42 8.80
CA LYS A 37 -7.18 1.07 10.09
C LYS A 37 -6.65 -0.23 10.67
N VAL A 38 -6.09 -1.10 9.83
CA VAL A 38 -5.65 -2.44 10.19
C VAL A 38 -4.24 -2.65 9.69
N THR A 39 -3.35 -3.10 10.57
CA THR A 39 -1.98 -3.44 10.19
C THR A 39 -1.97 -4.64 9.23
N PRO A 40 -1.40 -4.51 8.02
CA PRO A 40 -1.25 -5.64 7.12
C PRO A 40 -0.21 -6.64 7.62
N TYR A 41 -0.27 -7.86 7.11
CA TYR A 41 0.85 -8.78 7.22
C TYR A 41 2.04 -8.24 6.42
N SER A 42 3.24 -8.29 7.01
CA SER A 42 4.49 -7.84 6.39
C SER A 42 4.73 -8.50 5.02
N ILE A 43 4.41 -9.78 4.87
CA ILE A 43 4.51 -10.52 3.60
C ILE A 43 3.58 -9.93 2.53
N THR A 44 2.36 -9.53 2.89
CA THR A 44 1.41 -8.95 1.95
C THR A 44 1.82 -7.54 1.56
N LEU A 45 2.30 -6.74 2.52
CA LEU A 45 2.86 -5.41 2.26
C LEU A 45 4.07 -5.49 1.32
N TYR A 46 5.00 -6.42 1.57
CA TYR A 46 6.14 -6.68 0.69
C TYR A 46 5.70 -7.00 -0.74
N ARG A 47 4.70 -7.88 -0.92
CA ARG A 47 4.19 -8.23 -2.25
C ARG A 47 3.60 -7.03 -2.99
N VAL A 48 2.93 -6.12 -2.28
CA VAL A 48 2.43 -4.87 -2.86
C VAL A 48 3.58 -3.95 -3.24
N ALA A 49 4.59 -3.79 -2.39
CA ALA A 49 5.78 -3.00 -2.69
C ALA A 49 6.51 -3.51 -3.94
N GLN A 50 6.72 -4.82 -4.02
CA GLN A 50 7.32 -5.47 -5.19
C GLN A 50 6.47 -5.31 -6.45
N TYR A 51 5.14 -5.41 -6.34
CA TYR A 51 4.24 -5.17 -7.47
C TYR A 51 4.35 -3.74 -8.00
N LEU A 52 4.47 -2.77 -7.09
CA LEU A 52 4.63 -1.36 -7.42
C LEU A 52 6.08 -1.03 -7.80
N GLY A 53 7.05 -1.91 -7.58
CA GLY A 53 8.47 -1.64 -7.85
C GLY A 53 9.05 -0.56 -6.94
N VAL A 54 8.63 -0.54 -5.68
CA VAL A 54 9.14 0.34 -4.61
C VAL A 54 9.55 -0.51 -3.40
N SER A 55 10.25 0.09 -2.45
CA SER A 55 10.64 -0.54 -1.19
C SER A 55 9.49 -0.48 -0.18
N ILE A 56 9.55 -1.28 0.89
CA ILE A 56 8.54 -1.18 1.96
C ILE A 56 8.69 0.17 2.69
N GLU A 57 9.93 0.63 2.83
CA GLU A 57 10.31 1.88 3.46
C GLU A 57 9.65 3.06 2.76
N ASP A 58 9.66 3.09 1.42
CA ASP A 58 8.99 4.13 0.62
C ASP A 58 7.49 4.22 0.95
N ILE A 59 6.84 3.06 1.17
CA ILE A 59 5.41 3.00 1.52
C ILE A 59 5.16 3.47 2.97
N LEU A 60 6.09 3.18 3.88
CA LEU A 60 5.95 3.50 5.30
C LEU A 60 6.31 4.96 5.61
N GLU A 61 7.33 5.51 4.95
CA GLU A 61 7.81 6.88 5.17
C GLU A 61 6.72 7.92 4.92
N GLU A 62 5.90 7.72 3.88
CA GLU A 62 4.76 8.59 3.58
C GLU A 62 3.52 8.32 4.47
N GLY A 63 3.45 7.13 5.05
CA GLY A 63 2.37 6.72 5.96
C GLY A 63 2.55 7.20 7.41
N ASP A 64 3.78 7.52 7.82
CA ASP A 64 4.17 7.89 9.19
C ASP A 64 4.53 9.39 9.35
N THR A 65 3.89 10.28 8.58
CA THR A 65 4.06 11.73 8.77
C THR A 65 3.34 12.28 10.03
N ASN A 66 3.14 11.46 11.07
CA ASN A 66 2.73 11.87 12.42
C ASN A 66 3.47 11.05 13.50
N GLY A 67 4.79 11.11 13.47
CA GLY A 67 5.66 10.43 14.43
C GLY A 67 6.95 11.18 14.75
N ASN A 68 6.92 12.52 14.83
CA ASN A 68 8.00 13.30 15.46
C ASN A 68 7.52 14.68 15.90
N ALA A 69 7.15 14.79 17.18
CA ALA A 69 7.59 15.82 18.12
C ALA A 69 7.22 15.37 19.54
#